data_AF-A0A1Z9BYX3-F1
#
_entry.id   AF-A0A1Z9BYX3-F1
#
_cell.length_a   1.000
_cell.length_b   1.000
_cell.length_c   1.000
_cell.angle_alpha   90.00
_cell.angle_beta   90.00
_cell.angle_gamma   90.00
#
_symmetry.space_group_name_H-M   'P 1'
#
loop_
_entity.id
_entity.type
_entity.pdbx_description
1 polymer ?
#
loop_
_entity_poly.entity_id
_entity_poly.type
_entity_poly.pdbx_seq_one_letter_code
_entity_poly.pdbx_strand_id
1 'polypeptide(L)'
;MVMASSTSAKINGTLIRRTQPASPPKANSATCSTRSSDISGSRVVSMSWWIFPTTADVGIRSFSNTLESIIRETTLGIQEYQLVVPISELNSIARHTSTWAIPIIGDDLERGLVRWLEEVLYRGYGEGQWLVDVSISVSDEYISGHVSWIDADLVEREIEVKAITMHELILEEVPEGVTISGKISEVPDFEGPGWTSQVILDI
;
A
#
# COMPACT_ATOMS: atom_id res chain seq x y z
N MET A 1 -10.85 51.59 -37.25
CA MET A 1 -11.16 52.76 -36.40
C MET A 1 -12.67 52.90 -36.28
N VAL A 2 -13.16 53.69 -35.32
CA VAL A 2 -14.58 53.83 -34.90
C VAL A 2 -15.06 52.66 -34.02
N MET A 3 -15.47 53.01 -32.80
CA MET A 3 -16.23 52.15 -31.88
C MET A 3 -17.69 52.62 -31.85
N ALA A 4 -18.61 51.75 -31.45
CA ALA A 4 -19.95 52.16 -31.03
C ALA A 4 -20.50 51.19 -29.96
N SER A 5 -20.34 51.54 -28.69
CA SER A 5 -21.10 50.95 -27.59
C SER A 5 -22.50 51.58 -27.52
N SER A 6 -23.50 50.87 -27.00
CA SER A 6 -24.78 51.47 -26.59
C SER A 6 -25.34 50.78 -25.33
N THR A 7 -26.30 51.42 -24.66
CA THR A 7 -26.31 51.49 -23.19
C THR A 7 -27.72 51.42 -22.56
N SER A 8 -27.79 51.07 -21.26
CA SER A 8 -28.97 51.12 -20.35
C SER A 8 -29.95 49.94 -20.51
N ALA A 9 -30.51 49.25 -19.50
CA ALA A 9 -30.70 49.44 -18.04
C ALA A 9 -31.91 50.30 -17.59
N LYS A 10 -32.89 49.69 -16.88
CA LYS A 10 -33.29 49.97 -15.47
C LYS A 10 -34.41 49.00 -14.98
N ILE A 11 -34.21 48.23 -13.89
CA ILE A 11 -34.65 48.40 -12.46
C ILE A 11 -36.17 48.55 -12.17
N ASN A 12 -36.70 47.66 -11.30
CA ASN A 12 -37.76 47.80 -10.25
C ASN A 12 -38.84 46.68 -10.28
N GLY A 13 -39.28 46.09 -9.15
CA GLY A 13 -38.75 46.19 -7.77
C GLY A 13 -39.68 45.60 -6.67
N THR A 14 -39.09 45.33 -5.49
CA THR A 14 -39.72 45.30 -4.13
C THR A 14 -40.79 44.21 -3.83
N LEU A 15 -40.68 43.22 -2.91
CA LEU A 15 -40.05 43.00 -1.58
C LEU A 15 -40.98 43.23 -0.37
N ILE A 16 -41.21 42.18 0.44
CA ILE A 16 -41.73 42.22 1.83
C ILE A 16 -40.89 41.30 2.74
N ARG A 17 -40.79 41.60 4.05
CA ARG A 17 -39.92 40.97 5.09
C ARG A 17 -40.62 40.96 6.47
N ARG A 18 -40.16 40.25 7.52
CA ARG A 18 -38.94 39.41 7.68
C ARG A 18 -39.32 37.91 7.77
N THR A 19 -39.24 37.10 8.85
CA THR A 19 -38.82 37.22 10.28
C THR A 19 -37.86 36.07 10.67
N GLN A 20 -37.27 36.15 11.87
CA GLN A 20 -36.50 35.08 12.54
C GLN A 20 -36.75 35.19 14.06
N PRO A 21 -36.41 34.15 14.85
CA PRO A 21 -35.20 34.31 15.69
C PRO A 21 -34.29 33.07 15.81
N ALA A 22 -32.99 33.35 15.96
CA ALA A 22 -31.90 32.64 16.67
C ALA A 22 -31.72 31.09 16.66
N SER A 23 -30.45 30.68 16.47
CA SER A 23 -29.92 29.32 16.70
C SER A 23 -29.38 29.14 18.14
N PRO A 24 -29.07 27.89 18.56
CA PRO A 24 -27.65 27.51 18.65
C PRO A 24 -27.33 26.07 18.13
N PRO A 25 -26.04 25.70 17.91
CA PRO A 25 -25.67 24.46 17.21
C PRO A 25 -25.18 23.30 18.10
N LYS A 26 -25.49 22.06 17.69
CA LYS A 26 -24.83 20.74 17.98
C LYS A 26 -25.73 19.62 17.40
N ALA A 27 -25.27 18.44 17.01
CA ALA A 27 -23.91 17.90 16.83
C ALA A 27 -23.93 16.81 15.72
N ASN A 28 -22.77 16.44 15.17
CA ASN A 28 -22.64 15.28 14.28
C ASN A 28 -22.69 13.96 15.07
N SER A 29 -23.13 12.87 14.44
CA SER A 29 -23.01 11.50 14.96
C SER A 29 -23.08 10.47 13.82
N ALA A 30 -21.92 10.19 13.22
CA ALA A 30 -21.70 8.95 12.48
C ALA A 30 -20.78 8.06 13.34
N THR A 31 -21.17 6.81 13.59
CA THR A 31 -20.58 5.99 14.66
C THR A 31 -19.24 5.37 14.25
N CYS A 32 -18.15 6.13 14.35
CA CYS A 32 -16.80 5.57 14.33
C CYS A 32 -16.47 4.95 15.70
N SER A 33 -16.22 3.64 15.75
CA SER A 33 -15.93 2.91 16.98
C SER A 33 -14.43 2.90 17.30
N THR A 34 -13.85 4.06 17.59
CA THR A 34 -12.44 4.17 18.00
C THR A 34 -12.23 3.54 19.39
N ARG A 35 -11.25 2.65 19.51
CA ARG A 35 -10.74 2.16 20.81
C ARG A 35 -9.25 2.48 20.89
N SER A 36 -8.85 3.39 21.78
CA SER A 36 -7.47 3.87 21.90
C SER A 36 -7.07 4.17 23.33
N SER A 37 -6.05 3.46 23.80
CA SER A 37 -4.98 3.90 24.74
C SER A 37 -3.90 2.79 24.71
N ASP A 38 -2.60 2.99 24.94
CA ASP A 38 -1.89 4.14 25.51
C ASP A 38 -0.53 4.46 24.82
N ILE A 39 0.08 5.55 25.27
CA ILE A 39 1.19 6.30 24.66
C ILE A 39 2.57 5.62 24.76
N SER A 40 3.34 5.63 23.66
CA SER A 40 4.81 5.77 23.69
C SER A 40 5.31 6.53 22.45
N GLY A 41 6.46 7.18 22.55
CA GLY A 41 6.87 8.29 21.67
C GLY A 41 7.66 7.91 20.42
N SER A 42 7.03 7.32 19.41
CA SER A 42 7.44 7.46 18.01
C SER A 42 6.23 7.40 17.08
N ARG A 43 6.24 8.17 15.98
CA ARG A 43 5.14 8.14 14.99
C ARG A 43 5.27 6.86 14.19
N VAL A 44 4.36 5.91 14.41
CA VAL A 44 4.21 4.72 13.56
C VAL A 44 3.87 5.22 12.15
N VAL A 45 4.83 5.10 11.23
CA VAL A 45 4.62 5.33 9.81
C VAL A 45 4.27 3.99 9.19
N SER A 46 3.04 3.54 9.45
CA SER A 46 2.43 2.51 8.62
C SER A 46 2.15 3.15 7.26
N MET A 47 2.87 2.67 6.25
CA MET A 47 2.52 2.81 4.85
C MET A 47 2.21 1.40 4.37
N SER A 48 1.20 1.25 3.54
CA SER A 48 0.54 -0.03 3.29
C SER A 48 0.68 -0.49 1.84
N TRP A 49 0.09 -1.65 1.58
CA TRP A 49 -0.11 -2.26 0.27
C TRP A 49 -1.61 -2.26 -0.07
N TRP A 50 -1.94 -2.31 -1.36
CA TRP A 50 -3.30 -2.36 -1.88
C TRP A 50 -3.39 -3.32 -3.06
N ILE A 51 -4.49 -4.05 -3.13
CA ILE A 51 -4.87 -4.90 -4.27
C ILE A 51 -5.58 -4.06 -5.32
N PHE A 52 -5.27 -4.29 -6.60
CA PHE A 52 -6.08 -3.79 -7.73
C PHE A 52 -6.22 -4.89 -8.81
N PRO A 53 -7.39 -4.98 -9.49
CA PRO A 53 -7.59 -5.96 -10.55
C PRO A 53 -6.88 -5.53 -11.84
N THR A 54 -6.40 -6.49 -12.63
CA THR A 54 -5.95 -6.26 -14.01
C THR A 54 -6.87 -6.95 -15.02
N THR A 55 -6.43 -7.10 -16.27
CA THR A 55 -7.23 -7.72 -17.35
C THR A 55 -7.28 -9.26 -17.25
N ALA A 56 -6.34 -9.88 -16.53
CA ALA A 56 -6.24 -11.33 -16.34
C ALA A 56 -5.83 -11.69 -14.89
N ASP A 57 -4.90 -10.91 -14.35
CA ASP A 57 -4.15 -11.17 -13.12
C ASP A 57 -4.49 -10.16 -12.01
N VAL A 58 -3.86 -10.27 -10.85
CA VAL A 58 -4.05 -9.33 -9.72
C VAL A 58 -2.77 -8.56 -9.42
N GLY A 59 -2.90 -7.25 -9.22
CA GLY A 59 -1.79 -6.36 -8.89
C GLY A 59 -1.73 -5.99 -7.41
N ILE A 60 -0.52 -5.95 -6.86
CA ILE A 60 -0.22 -5.31 -5.58
C ILE A 60 0.52 -3.99 -5.87
N ARG A 61 0.00 -2.88 -5.33
CA ARG A 61 0.65 -1.57 -5.29
C ARG A 61 0.99 -1.26 -3.83
N SER A 62 2.23 -0.85 -3.57
CA SER A 62 2.64 -0.41 -2.23
C SER A 62 3.28 0.98 -2.27
N PHE A 63 3.30 1.65 -1.12
CA PHE A 63 4.02 2.88 -0.88
C PHE A 63 4.83 2.77 0.42
N SER A 64 5.98 3.44 0.51
CA SER A 64 6.77 3.48 1.75
C SER A 64 7.78 4.62 1.75
N ASN A 65 8.55 4.75 2.84
CA ASN A 65 9.55 5.82 3.00
C ASN A 65 10.97 5.44 2.54
N THR A 66 11.30 4.15 2.47
CA THR A 66 12.64 3.64 2.11
C THR A 66 12.56 2.41 1.23
N LEU A 67 13.65 2.06 0.55
CA LEU A 67 13.78 0.89 -0.31
C LEU A 67 13.53 -0.43 0.45
N GLU A 68 14.11 -0.59 1.64
CA GLU A 68 13.91 -1.77 2.49
C GLU A 68 12.44 -1.88 2.94
N SER A 69 11.83 -0.73 3.25
CA SER A 69 10.45 -0.65 3.73
C SER A 69 9.45 -0.94 2.61
N ILE A 70 9.66 -0.48 1.38
CA ILE A 70 8.78 -0.81 0.25
C ILE A 70 8.88 -2.29 -0.13
N ILE A 71 10.07 -2.90 -0.09
CA ILE A 71 10.25 -4.34 -0.30
C ILE A 71 9.50 -5.13 0.78
N ARG A 72 9.61 -4.72 2.06
CA ARG A 72 8.85 -5.31 3.19
C ARG A 72 7.34 -5.25 2.94
N GLU A 73 6.77 -4.09 2.66
CA GLU A 73 5.31 -3.94 2.50
C GLU A 73 4.79 -4.67 1.25
N THR A 74 5.59 -4.75 0.18
CA THR A 74 5.26 -5.61 -0.99
C THR A 74 5.27 -7.09 -0.60
N THR A 75 6.25 -7.52 0.19
CA THR A 75 6.37 -8.92 0.68
C THR A 75 5.18 -9.31 1.56
N LEU A 76 4.82 -8.44 2.52
CA LEU A 76 3.71 -8.68 3.44
C LEU A 76 2.37 -8.65 2.70
N GLY A 77 2.18 -7.75 1.72
CA GLY A 77 0.96 -7.71 0.92
C GLY A 77 0.70 -8.95 0.08
N ILE A 78 1.75 -9.56 -0.49
CA ILE A 78 1.61 -10.83 -1.22
C ILE A 78 1.31 -11.99 -0.27
N GLN A 79 1.93 -12.02 0.91
CA GLN A 79 1.63 -13.05 1.91
C GLN A 79 0.20 -12.90 2.45
N GLU A 80 -0.21 -11.70 2.85
CA GLU A 80 -1.54 -11.47 3.46
C GLU A 80 -2.68 -11.59 2.43
N TYR A 81 -2.46 -11.28 1.15
CA TYR A 81 -3.43 -11.51 0.07
C TYR A 81 -3.77 -13.00 -0.16
N GLN A 82 -2.86 -13.92 0.18
CA GLN A 82 -3.10 -15.36 0.03
C GLN A 82 -3.92 -15.98 1.19
N LEU A 83 -4.08 -15.28 2.31
CA LEU A 83 -4.66 -15.83 3.55
C LEU A 83 -6.18 -15.71 3.62
N VAL A 84 -6.83 -16.68 4.28
CA VAL A 84 -8.26 -16.56 4.68
C VAL A 84 -8.45 -15.57 5.85
N VAL A 85 -7.42 -15.37 6.67
CA VAL A 85 -7.43 -14.50 7.86
C VAL A 85 -6.27 -13.50 7.84
N PRO A 86 -6.41 -12.30 8.43
CA PRO A 86 -5.31 -11.34 8.51
C PRO A 86 -4.04 -11.95 9.12
N ILE A 87 -2.87 -11.56 8.62
CA ILE A 87 -1.55 -12.10 9.01
C ILE A 87 -1.28 -11.91 10.52
N SER A 88 -1.97 -10.93 11.13
CA SER A 88 -1.94 -10.65 12.57
C SER A 88 -2.67 -11.69 13.45
N GLU A 89 -3.55 -12.54 12.91
CA GLU A 89 -4.17 -13.64 13.69
C GLU A 89 -3.19 -14.81 13.89
N LEU A 90 -2.25 -14.98 12.96
CA LEU A 90 -1.14 -15.94 13.03
C LEU A 90 -0.12 -15.60 14.15
N ASN A 91 -0.25 -14.45 14.81
CA ASN A 91 0.59 -14.03 15.95
C ASN A 91 0.53 -14.98 17.16
N SER A 92 -0.47 -15.86 17.23
CA SER A 92 -0.61 -16.88 18.27
C SER A 92 0.22 -18.15 18.02
N ILE A 93 0.72 -18.34 16.80
CA ILE A 93 1.46 -19.53 16.37
C ILE A 93 2.94 -19.38 16.74
N ALA A 94 3.58 -20.50 17.12
CA ALA A 94 5.01 -20.52 17.42
C ALA A 94 5.84 -20.20 16.17
N ARG A 95 6.62 -19.10 16.23
CA ARG A 95 7.41 -18.62 15.09
C ARG A 95 8.85 -19.13 15.12
N HIS A 96 9.37 -19.41 13.94
CA HIS A 96 10.79 -19.61 13.66
C HIS A 96 11.41 -18.32 13.11
N THR A 97 12.75 -18.30 13.01
CA THR A 97 13.51 -17.22 12.37
C THR A 97 14.64 -17.74 11.51
N SER A 98 14.95 -17.03 10.42
CA SER A 98 16.03 -17.34 9.49
C SER A 98 16.47 -16.09 8.73
N THR A 99 17.63 -16.15 8.07
CA THR A 99 18.03 -15.14 7.09
C THR A 99 17.85 -15.70 5.70
N TRP A 100 17.10 -15.00 4.85
CA TRP A 100 17.00 -15.28 3.40
C TRP A 100 17.73 -14.17 2.64
N ALA A 101 18.28 -14.48 1.46
CA ALA A 101 18.95 -13.48 0.62
C ALA A 101 18.98 -13.91 -0.85
N ILE A 102 18.82 -12.94 -1.75
CA ILE A 102 18.94 -13.12 -3.21
C ILE A 102 20.01 -12.17 -3.77
N PRO A 103 20.76 -12.56 -4.81
CA PRO A 103 21.74 -11.70 -5.44
C PRO A 103 21.08 -10.72 -6.43
N ILE A 104 21.43 -9.45 -6.31
CA ILE A 104 21.19 -8.44 -7.35
C ILE A 104 22.19 -8.70 -8.48
N ILE A 105 21.75 -8.65 -9.74
CA ILE A 105 22.62 -8.91 -10.89
C ILE A 105 22.52 -7.74 -11.87
N GLY A 106 23.63 -7.02 -12.03
CA GLY A 106 23.74 -5.92 -12.99
C GLY A 106 23.01 -4.65 -12.56
N ASP A 107 22.94 -4.37 -11.26
CA ASP A 107 22.26 -3.20 -10.66
C ASP A 107 20.73 -3.17 -10.87
N ASP A 108 20.16 -4.33 -11.25
CA ASP A 108 18.74 -4.53 -11.55
C ASP A 108 17.94 -4.78 -10.25
N LEU A 109 17.61 -3.69 -9.55
CA LEU A 109 16.81 -3.72 -8.31
C LEU A 109 15.36 -4.18 -8.54
N GLU A 110 14.77 -3.86 -9.69
CA GLU A 110 13.41 -4.31 -10.05
C GLU A 110 13.35 -5.84 -10.14
N ARG A 111 14.30 -6.45 -10.86
CA ARG A 111 14.43 -7.91 -10.89
C ARG A 111 14.93 -8.49 -9.57
N GLY A 112 15.66 -7.71 -8.78
CA GLY A 112 15.97 -8.03 -7.39
C GLY A 112 14.70 -8.24 -6.56
N LEU A 113 13.75 -7.30 -6.63
CA LEU A 113 12.45 -7.42 -5.96
C LEU A 113 11.68 -8.65 -6.45
N VAL A 114 11.57 -8.87 -7.76
CA VAL A 114 10.88 -10.06 -8.29
C VAL A 114 11.51 -11.35 -7.75
N ARG A 115 12.83 -11.48 -7.78
CA ARG A 115 13.55 -12.64 -7.20
C ARG A 115 13.36 -12.80 -5.70
N TRP A 116 13.33 -11.70 -4.96
CA TRP A 116 13.08 -11.72 -3.52
C TRP A 116 11.68 -12.28 -3.23
N LEU A 117 10.68 -11.85 -4.00
CA LEU A 117 9.31 -12.33 -3.86
C LEU A 117 9.13 -13.78 -4.39
N GLU A 118 9.83 -14.16 -5.47
CA GLU A 118 9.94 -15.56 -5.93
C GLU A 118 10.57 -16.47 -4.86
N GLU A 119 11.62 -16.02 -4.15
CA GLU A 119 12.22 -16.75 -3.02
C GLU A 119 11.21 -16.87 -1.86
N VAL A 120 10.41 -15.84 -1.56
CA VAL A 120 9.35 -15.92 -0.53
C VAL A 120 8.27 -16.94 -0.90
N LEU A 121 7.84 -16.99 -2.17
CA LEU A 121 6.94 -18.04 -2.66
C LEU A 121 7.61 -19.42 -2.58
N TYR A 122 8.85 -19.57 -3.06
CA TYR A 122 9.59 -20.83 -2.97
C TYR A 122 9.71 -21.34 -1.53
N ARG A 123 9.95 -20.43 -0.57
CA ARG A 123 10.00 -20.76 0.87
C ARG A 123 8.66 -21.25 1.39
N GLY A 124 7.57 -20.57 1.07
CA GLY A 124 6.22 -20.97 1.48
C GLY A 124 5.77 -22.31 0.87
N TYR A 125 5.92 -22.47 -0.44
CA TYR A 125 5.36 -23.60 -1.21
C TYR A 125 6.31 -24.81 -1.31
N GLY A 126 7.63 -24.59 -1.35
CA GLY A 126 8.63 -25.64 -1.54
C GLY A 126 9.34 -26.08 -0.25
N GLU A 127 9.55 -25.16 0.70
CA GLU A 127 10.30 -25.42 1.95
C GLU A 127 9.40 -25.48 3.21
N GLY A 128 8.09 -25.20 3.07
CA GLY A 128 7.12 -25.18 4.19
C GLY A 128 7.28 -24.00 5.15
N GLN A 129 7.98 -22.93 4.75
CA GLN A 129 8.34 -21.79 5.60
C GLN A 129 7.49 -20.56 5.24
N TRP A 130 6.29 -20.45 5.83
CA TRP A 130 5.38 -19.34 5.56
C TRP A 130 5.82 -18.06 6.26
N LEU A 131 6.27 -17.05 5.51
CA LEU A 131 6.68 -15.75 6.03
C LEU A 131 5.50 -15.03 6.69
N VAL A 132 5.71 -14.58 7.94
CA VAL A 132 4.75 -13.75 8.71
C VAL A 132 5.31 -12.40 9.15
N ASP A 133 6.62 -12.17 9.05
CA ASP A 133 7.28 -10.87 9.27
C ASP A 133 8.68 -10.87 8.64
N VAL A 134 9.20 -9.71 8.23
CA VAL A 134 10.59 -9.57 7.73
C VAL A 134 11.19 -8.19 7.94
N SER A 135 12.42 -8.15 8.47
CA SER A 135 13.28 -6.96 8.43
C SER A 135 14.21 -7.06 7.22
N ILE A 136 13.97 -6.24 6.20
CA ILE A 136 14.77 -6.20 4.96
C ILE A 136 16.08 -5.42 5.17
N SER A 137 17.11 -5.74 4.40
CA SER A 137 18.33 -4.95 4.23
C SER A 137 18.87 -5.14 2.81
N VAL A 138 19.17 -4.04 2.12
CA VAL A 138 19.69 -4.03 0.75
C VAL A 138 21.15 -3.54 0.73
N SER A 139 21.95 -4.14 -0.14
CA SER A 139 23.30 -3.69 -0.50
C SER A 139 23.50 -3.77 -2.01
N ASP A 140 24.62 -3.26 -2.51
CA ASP A 140 25.03 -3.32 -3.92
C ASP A 140 25.04 -4.74 -4.52
N GLU A 141 25.11 -5.78 -3.67
CA GLU A 141 25.19 -7.20 -4.09
C GLU A 141 23.92 -8.02 -3.78
N TYR A 142 23.15 -7.69 -2.73
CA TYR A 142 22.05 -8.52 -2.24
C TYR A 142 20.83 -7.74 -1.75
N ILE A 143 19.64 -8.30 -2.00
CA ILE A 143 18.48 -8.06 -1.13
C ILE A 143 18.46 -9.20 -0.10
N SER A 144 18.38 -8.85 1.18
CA SER A 144 18.37 -9.81 2.29
C SER A 144 17.28 -9.49 3.29
N GLY A 145 16.85 -10.49 4.06
CA GLY A 145 15.85 -10.32 5.09
C GLY A 145 16.09 -11.22 6.29
N HIS A 146 16.01 -10.64 7.49
CA HIS A 146 15.79 -11.39 8.71
C HIS A 146 14.29 -11.70 8.82
N VAL A 147 13.93 -12.93 8.49
CA VAL A 147 12.56 -13.40 8.32
C VAL A 147 12.09 -14.10 9.58
N SER A 148 10.83 -13.88 9.94
CA SER A 148 10.09 -14.73 10.87
C SER A 148 8.99 -15.47 10.12
N TRP A 149 8.93 -16.78 10.31
CA TRP A 149 8.03 -17.67 9.58
C TRP A 149 7.38 -18.70 10.51
N ILE A 150 6.31 -19.33 10.03
CA ILE A 150 5.63 -20.46 10.66
C ILE A 150 5.53 -21.62 9.68
N ASP A 151 5.28 -22.83 10.19
CA ASP A 151 5.02 -24.01 9.36
C ASP A 151 3.80 -23.75 8.45
N ALA A 152 3.98 -23.93 7.13
CA ALA A 152 2.97 -23.64 6.13
C ALA A 152 1.73 -24.56 6.22
N ASP A 153 1.85 -25.75 6.83
CA ASP A 153 0.69 -26.63 7.09
C ASP A 153 -0.25 -26.06 8.18
N LEU A 154 0.17 -25.01 8.89
CA LEU A 154 -0.65 -24.28 9.88
C LEU A 154 -1.40 -23.07 9.27
N VAL A 155 -1.37 -22.90 7.95
CA VAL A 155 -1.83 -21.69 7.25
C VAL A 155 -2.97 -21.98 6.28
N GLU A 156 -4.16 -21.47 6.60
CA GLU A 156 -5.33 -21.54 5.71
C GLU A 156 -5.29 -20.42 4.66
N ARG A 157 -5.31 -20.81 3.38
CA ARG A 157 -5.14 -19.92 2.22
C ARG A 157 -6.40 -19.88 1.36
N GLU A 158 -6.81 -18.68 0.95
CA GLU A 158 -7.92 -18.49 0.01
C GLU A 158 -7.43 -18.56 -1.44
N ILE A 159 -6.21 -18.06 -1.70
CA ILE A 159 -5.64 -17.89 -3.04
C ILE A 159 -4.21 -18.44 -3.07
N GLU A 160 -3.86 -19.09 -4.18
CA GLU A 160 -2.50 -19.51 -4.51
C GLU A 160 -1.85 -18.45 -5.41
N VAL A 161 -0.61 -18.05 -5.15
CA VAL A 161 0.18 -17.20 -6.06
C VAL A 161 1.27 -18.08 -6.68
N LYS A 162 1.16 -18.30 -7.99
CA LYS A 162 2.05 -19.19 -8.75
C LYS A 162 3.40 -18.54 -9.08
N ALA A 163 3.38 -17.26 -9.45
CA ALA A 163 4.58 -16.52 -9.84
C ALA A 163 4.42 -15.00 -9.69
N ILE A 164 5.57 -14.32 -9.62
CA ILE A 164 5.67 -12.87 -9.65
C ILE A 164 6.11 -12.44 -11.04
N THR A 165 5.32 -11.63 -11.72
CA THR A 165 5.62 -11.27 -13.12
C THR A 165 6.44 -9.98 -13.21
N MET A 166 7.24 -9.87 -14.28
CA MET A 166 7.87 -8.59 -14.70
C MET A 166 6.87 -7.67 -15.44
N HIS A 167 5.57 -8.00 -15.49
CA HIS A 167 4.57 -7.25 -16.26
C HIS A 167 4.03 -6.09 -15.42
N GLU A 168 4.07 -4.87 -15.96
CA GLU A 168 3.84 -3.62 -15.21
C GLU A 168 4.56 -3.58 -13.84
N LEU A 169 5.75 -4.16 -13.77
CA LEU A 169 6.66 -4.04 -12.63
C LEU A 169 7.07 -2.57 -12.47
N ILE A 170 7.11 -2.11 -11.22
CA ILE A 170 7.65 -0.81 -10.82
C ILE A 170 8.40 -1.00 -9.50
N LEU A 171 9.59 -0.43 -9.38
CA LEU A 171 10.23 -0.10 -8.10
C LEU A 171 11.00 1.22 -8.21
N GLU A 172 10.40 2.32 -7.78
CA GLU A 172 10.93 3.67 -8.01
C GLU A 172 10.90 4.56 -6.76
N GLU A 173 11.92 5.41 -6.64
CA GLU A 173 11.95 6.52 -5.67
C GLU A 173 11.07 7.67 -6.18
N VAL A 174 10.21 8.19 -5.31
CA VAL A 174 9.28 9.29 -5.58
C VAL A 174 9.81 10.56 -4.89
N PRO A 175 10.29 11.58 -5.64
CA PRO A 175 10.83 12.80 -5.05
C PRO A 175 9.80 13.65 -4.29
N GLU A 176 10.28 14.54 -3.42
CA GLU A 176 9.44 15.52 -2.71
C GLU A 176 8.59 16.37 -3.67
N GLY A 177 7.27 16.41 -3.44
CA GLY A 177 6.32 17.15 -4.27
C GLY A 177 5.99 16.50 -5.62
N VAL A 178 6.42 15.25 -5.86
CA VAL A 178 5.94 14.43 -6.99
C VAL A 178 4.79 13.56 -6.50
N THR A 179 3.67 13.56 -7.23
CA THR A 179 2.50 12.73 -6.93
C THR A 179 2.37 11.57 -7.92
N ILE A 180 2.34 10.35 -7.40
CA ILE A 180 1.95 9.13 -8.14
C ILE A 180 0.45 8.93 -7.93
N SER A 181 -0.33 8.88 -9.01
CA SER A 181 -1.78 8.68 -8.90
C SER A 181 -2.17 7.22 -8.67
N GLY A 182 -3.26 7.01 -7.93
CA GLY A 182 -3.86 5.70 -7.71
C GLY A 182 -4.32 5.04 -9.02
N LYS A 183 -4.11 3.72 -9.14
CA LYS A 183 -4.59 2.90 -10.29
C LYS A 183 -6.12 2.79 -10.35
N ILE A 184 -6.77 2.80 -9.19
CA ILE A 184 -8.22 2.74 -8.95
C ILE A 184 -8.56 3.59 -7.72
N SER A 185 -9.84 3.87 -7.48
CA SER A 185 -10.34 4.68 -6.34
C SER A 185 -9.92 4.19 -4.95
N GLU A 186 -9.64 2.91 -4.82
CA GLU A 186 -9.27 2.19 -3.59
C GLU A 186 -7.77 2.27 -3.30
N VAL A 187 -6.95 2.54 -4.31
CA VAL A 187 -5.51 2.80 -4.20
C VAL A 187 -5.34 4.32 -4.06
N PRO A 188 -4.74 4.85 -2.98
CA PRO A 188 -4.60 6.29 -2.82
C PRO A 188 -3.56 6.86 -3.78
N ASP A 189 -3.68 8.16 -4.05
CA ASP A 189 -2.56 8.97 -4.57
C ASP A 189 -1.45 9.05 -3.50
N PHE A 190 -0.19 9.04 -3.92
CA PHE A 190 0.99 9.14 -3.06
C PHE A 190 1.86 10.33 -3.45
N GLU A 191 2.08 11.25 -2.52
CA GLU A 191 3.01 12.38 -2.68
C GLU A 191 4.33 12.07 -1.96
N GLY A 192 5.46 12.19 -2.69
CA GLY A 192 6.79 11.97 -2.13
C GLY A 192 7.22 13.06 -1.13
N PRO A 193 8.31 12.83 -0.36
CA PRO A 193 9.37 11.86 -0.64
C PRO A 193 9.08 10.45 -0.14
N GLY A 194 9.48 9.44 -0.92
CA GLY A 194 9.45 8.03 -0.53
C GLY A 194 9.67 7.09 -1.70
N TRP A 195 9.04 5.93 -1.67
CA TRP A 195 9.16 4.87 -2.68
C TRP A 195 7.79 4.28 -3.02
N THR A 196 7.62 3.82 -4.27
CA THR A 196 6.50 2.97 -4.67
C THR A 196 6.99 1.69 -5.33
N SER A 197 6.21 0.62 -5.17
CA SER A 197 6.36 -0.61 -5.92
C SER A 197 5.03 -1.02 -6.54
N GLN A 198 5.11 -1.72 -7.67
CA GLN A 198 3.97 -2.41 -8.26
C GLN A 198 4.42 -3.76 -8.77
N VAL A 199 3.67 -4.82 -8.47
CA VAL A 199 3.90 -6.18 -8.99
C VAL A 199 2.57 -6.80 -9.42
N ILE A 200 2.59 -7.58 -10.50
CA ILE A 200 1.43 -8.33 -10.98
C ILE A 200 1.67 -9.83 -10.74
N LEU A 201 0.67 -10.49 -10.16
CA LEU A 201 0.71 -11.86 -9.63
C LEU A 201 -0.01 -12.83 -10.56
N ASP A 202 0.67 -13.90 -10.98
CA ASP A 202 0.06 -15.08 -11.61
C ASP A 202 -0.58 -15.95 -10.50
N ILE A 203 -1.87 -16.26 -10.62
CA ILE A 203 -2.73 -16.87 -9.57
C ILE A 203 -3.45 -18.13 -10.00
#